data_AF-A0A5B9W0C3-F1
#
_entry.id   AF-A0A5B9W0C3-F1
#
_cell.length_a   1.000
_cell.length_b   1.000
_cell.length_c   1.000
_cell.angle_alpha   90.00
_cell.angle_beta   90.00
_cell.angle_gamma   90.00
#
_symmetry.space_group_name_H-M   'P 1'
#
loop_
_entity.id
_entity.type
_entity.pdbx_description
1 polymer ?
#
loop_
_entity_poly.entity_id
_entity_poly.type
_entity_poly.pdbx_seq_one_letter_code
_entity_poly.pdbx_strand_id
1 'polypeptide(L)'
;MKTFLIRFVWGLVALAGLVGPGSARADFLATLDVTTTPEAGGLTLYQYMLSVDPASDQAAVLLLINVDAAAGLTSISGPAGWEIDYNTGDTGVSWLSPGSDTDLLPGQSAVFSFASPLGAGDEDFLTVGDAFGAVQGRIAGPSLLTVPEPPSLWLLAGAAAAGFPTMTGRRRARHRS
;
A
#
# COMPACT_ATOMS: atom_id res chain seq x y z
N MET A 1 80.87 -30.38 30.60
CA MET A 1 79.67 -31.16 30.22
C MET A 1 78.54 -30.83 31.18
N LYS A 2 77.51 -30.10 30.72
CA LYS A 2 76.11 -30.14 31.20
C LYS A 2 75.25 -29.14 30.40
N THR A 3 74.75 -29.69 29.29
CA THR A 3 73.45 -29.51 28.62
C THR A 3 72.68 -28.19 28.81
N PHE A 4 72.64 -27.41 27.72
CA PHE A 4 71.66 -26.34 27.45
C PHE A 4 70.25 -26.93 27.26
N LEU A 5 69.25 -26.34 27.90
CA LEU A 5 67.84 -26.66 27.69
C LEU A 5 67.17 -25.53 26.87
N ILE A 6 67.06 -25.74 25.56
CA ILE A 6 66.25 -24.92 24.66
C ILE A 6 64.83 -25.48 24.72
N ARG A 7 63.84 -24.65 25.08
CA ARG A 7 62.42 -24.98 24.87
C ARG A 7 61.78 -23.97 23.92
N PHE A 8 61.39 -24.52 22.79
CA PHE A 8 60.61 -23.94 21.69
C PHE A 8 59.35 -23.23 22.21
N VAL A 9 59.23 -21.94 21.91
CA VAL A 9 57.97 -21.20 21.98
C VAL A 9 57.29 -21.36 20.62
N TRP A 10 56.22 -22.16 20.57
CA TRP A 10 55.37 -22.26 19.40
C TRP A 10 54.51 -21.00 19.31
N GLY A 11 54.82 -20.16 18.32
CA GLY A 11 54.06 -18.96 17.99
C GLY A 11 52.68 -19.32 17.46
N LEU A 12 51.65 -18.87 18.15
CA LEU A 12 50.27 -18.88 17.66
C LEU A 12 50.12 -17.69 16.71
N VAL A 13 50.21 -17.94 15.40
CA VAL A 13 49.88 -16.95 14.37
C VAL A 13 48.36 -16.79 14.37
N ALA A 14 47.87 -15.76 15.06
CA ALA A 14 46.49 -15.33 14.96
C ALA A 14 46.25 -14.76 13.56
N LEU A 15 45.51 -15.50 12.74
CA LEU A 15 45.01 -15.06 11.46
C LEU A 15 43.97 -13.95 11.71
N ALA A 16 44.43 -12.69 11.71
CA ALA A 16 43.55 -11.53 11.69
C ALA A 16 42.87 -11.49 10.31
N GLY A 17 41.73 -12.16 10.20
CA GLY A 17 40.84 -12.00 9.05
C GLY A 17 40.43 -10.54 8.98
N LEU A 18 40.89 -9.84 7.95
CA LEU A 18 40.32 -8.56 7.54
C LEU A 18 38.85 -8.81 7.17
N VAL A 19 37.96 -8.64 8.13
CA VAL A 19 36.58 -8.26 7.84
C VAL A 19 36.70 -6.80 7.40
N GLY A 20 36.88 -6.59 6.08
CA GLY A 20 36.78 -5.25 5.52
C GLY A 20 35.44 -4.65 5.93
N PRO A 21 35.34 -3.34 6.21
CA PRO A 21 34.05 -2.73 6.49
C PRO A 21 33.14 -3.03 5.30
N GLY A 22 32.18 -3.93 5.49
CA GLY A 22 31.10 -4.10 4.54
C GLY A 22 30.52 -2.71 4.35
N SER A 23 30.40 -2.27 3.10
CA SER A 23 29.73 -1.01 2.78
C SER A 23 28.39 -1.05 3.49
N ALA A 24 28.23 -0.31 4.59
CA ALA A 24 26.97 -0.13 5.28
C ALA A 24 26.08 0.57 4.24
N ARG A 25 25.27 -0.22 3.54
CA ARG A 25 24.27 0.33 2.64
C ARG A 25 23.19 0.88 3.55
N ALA A 26 22.90 2.16 3.36
CA ALA A 26 21.75 2.83 3.96
C ALA A 26 20.47 2.19 3.39
N ASP A 27 19.98 1.11 4.00
CA ASP A 27 18.78 0.39 3.61
C ASP A 27 17.56 0.89 4.44
N PHE A 28 16.68 1.63 3.75
CA PHE A 28 15.38 1.99 4.31
C PHE A 28 14.40 0.81 4.17
N LEU A 29 13.99 0.26 5.31
CA LEU A 29 13.12 -0.91 5.39
C LEU A 29 11.84 -0.50 6.14
N ALA A 30 10.72 -0.48 5.44
CA ALA A 30 9.44 -0.09 6.02
C ALA A 30 8.28 -0.91 5.42
N THR A 31 7.21 -1.06 6.19
CA THR A 31 5.95 -1.66 5.75
C THR A 31 4.79 -0.71 5.99
N LEU A 32 3.80 -0.77 5.10
CA LEU A 32 2.57 0.01 5.22
C LEU A 32 1.38 -0.95 5.18
N ASP A 33 0.62 -0.97 6.26
CA ASP A 33 -0.63 -1.71 6.37
C ASP A 33 -1.81 -0.74 6.42
N VAL A 34 -2.99 -1.17 5.96
CA VAL A 34 -4.21 -0.35 5.98
C VAL A 34 -5.37 -1.10 6.58
N THR A 35 -6.16 -0.40 7.40
CA THR A 35 -7.48 -0.83 7.86
C THR A 35 -8.53 0.16 7.38
N THR A 36 -9.60 -0.34 6.77
CA THR A 36 -10.74 0.47 6.30
C THR A 36 -11.97 0.17 7.15
N THR A 37 -12.62 1.20 7.68
CA THR A 37 -13.82 1.06 8.53
C THR A 37 -14.95 1.98 8.04
N PRO A 38 -16.15 1.46 7.75
CA PRO A 38 -17.30 2.30 7.44
C PRO A 38 -17.67 3.20 8.63
N GLU A 39 -17.96 4.47 8.36
CA GLU A 39 -18.32 5.50 9.32
C GLU A 39 -19.70 6.09 9.02
N ALA A 40 -20.26 6.83 9.99
CA ALA A 40 -21.52 7.53 9.79
C ALA A 40 -21.43 8.56 8.64
N GLY A 41 -22.56 8.82 7.97
CA GLY A 41 -22.63 9.78 6.88
C GLY A 41 -22.12 9.26 5.53
N GLY A 42 -21.93 7.94 5.39
CA GLY A 42 -21.46 7.34 4.14
C GLY A 42 -19.96 7.50 3.91
N LEU A 43 -19.20 7.77 4.98
CA LEU A 43 -17.75 7.87 4.93
C LEU A 43 -17.12 6.50 5.19
N THR A 44 -15.89 6.34 4.73
CA THR A 44 -14.98 5.25 5.09
C THR A 44 -13.74 5.87 5.72
N LEU A 45 -13.40 5.45 6.93
CA LEU A 45 -12.14 5.76 7.60
C LEU A 45 -11.04 4.85 7.06
N TYR A 46 -9.94 5.44 6.62
CA TYR A 46 -8.72 4.75 6.21
C TYR A 46 -7.64 5.02 7.27
N GLN A 47 -7.13 3.95 7.89
CA GLN A 47 -6.03 4.04 8.86
C GLN A 47 -4.84 3.25 8.35
N TYR A 48 -3.75 3.96 8.08
CA TYR A 48 -2.49 3.43 7.59
C TYR A 48 -1.50 3.33 8.75
N MET A 49 -0.95 2.14 8.97
CA MET A 49 0.12 1.90 9.94
C MET A 49 1.44 1.78 9.18
N LEU A 50 2.29 2.80 9.27
CA LEU A 50 3.66 2.74 8.77
C LEU A 50 4.54 2.17 9.88
N SER A 51 5.32 1.14 9.58
CA SER A 51 6.29 0.56 10.52
C SER A 51 7.67 0.55 9.89
N VAL A 52 8.66 1.04 10.62
CA VAL A 52 10.07 1.00 10.20
C VAL A 52 10.72 -0.23 10.84
N ASP A 53 11.31 -1.10 10.02
CA ASP A 53 11.94 -2.32 10.51
C ASP A 53 13.08 -1.97 11.49
N PRO A 54 13.22 -2.66 12.64
CA PRO A 54 14.36 -2.46 13.54
C PRO A 54 15.74 -2.65 12.90
N ALA A 55 15.83 -3.39 11.79
CA ALA A 55 17.05 -3.58 11.00
C ALA A 55 17.29 -2.46 9.98
N SER A 56 16.36 -1.51 9.81
CA SER A 56 16.59 -0.33 8.98
C SER A 56 17.64 0.57 9.64
N ASP A 57 18.38 1.29 8.81
CA ASP A 57 19.35 2.30 9.23
C ASP A 57 18.89 3.74 8.97
N GLN A 58 17.66 3.89 8.48
CA GLN A 58 17.03 5.16 8.18
C GLN A 58 15.74 5.32 8.97
N ALA A 59 15.44 6.53 9.38
CA ALA A 59 14.13 6.88 9.92
C ALA A 59 13.18 7.21 8.75
N ALA A 60 11.88 6.95 8.90
CA ALA A 60 10.90 7.40 7.91
C ALA A 60 10.57 8.89 8.14
N VAL A 61 10.64 9.67 7.06
CA VAL A 61 10.45 11.13 7.08
C VAL A 61 9.29 11.59 6.21
N LEU A 62 8.83 10.76 5.28
CA LEU A 62 7.71 11.07 4.39
C LEU A 62 6.82 9.84 4.20
N LEU A 63 5.52 10.08 4.22
CA LEU A 63 4.52 9.19 3.65
C LEU A 63 3.66 9.98 2.66
N LEU A 64 3.50 9.45 1.46
CA LEU A 64 2.62 9.97 0.43
C LEU A 64 1.71 8.84 -0.03
N ILE A 65 0.41 9.12 -0.11
CA ILE A 65 -0.62 8.21 -0.59
C ILE A 65 -1.34 8.90 -1.74
N ASN A 66 -1.35 8.27 -2.92
CA ASN A 66 -2.17 8.72 -4.03
C ASN A 66 -3.65 8.51 -3.70
N VAL A 67 -4.49 9.42 -4.16
CA VAL A 67 -5.93 9.36 -3.99
C VAL A 67 -6.62 9.85 -5.25
N ASP A 68 -7.87 9.44 -5.46
CA ASP A 68 -8.70 10.03 -6.52
C ASP A 68 -8.91 11.54 -6.26
N ALA A 69 -8.95 12.37 -7.31
CA ALA A 69 -9.23 13.81 -7.17
C ALA A 69 -10.62 14.07 -6.54
N ALA A 70 -11.57 13.14 -6.73
CA ALA A 70 -12.89 13.18 -6.11
C ALA A 70 -12.93 12.55 -4.70
N ALA A 71 -11.79 12.14 -4.13
CA ALA A 71 -11.73 11.46 -2.84
C ALA A 71 -12.23 12.33 -1.68
N GLY A 72 -12.21 13.67 -1.81
CA GLY A 72 -12.83 14.58 -0.84
C GLY A 72 -12.44 14.28 0.62
N LEU A 73 -11.13 14.21 0.88
CA LEU A 73 -10.62 13.76 2.18
C LEU A 73 -11.06 14.71 3.31
N THR A 74 -11.41 14.13 4.44
CA THR A 74 -11.81 14.82 5.67
C THR A 74 -11.13 14.16 6.86
N SER A 75 -11.12 14.83 8.02
CA SER A 75 -10.59 14.27 9.28
C SER A 75 -9.15 13.72 9.14
N ILE A 76 -8.32 14.40 8.33
CA ILE A 76 -6.95 13.98 8.09
C ILE A 76 -6.14 14.16 9.38
N SER A 77 -5.42 13.13 9.78
CA SER A 77 -4.56 13.13 10.97
C SER A 77 -3.31 12.29 10.75
N GLY A 78 -2.30 12.53 11.58
CA GLY A 78 -1.03 11.80 11.57
C GLY A 78 -0.36 11.84 12.94
N PRO A 79 0.86 11.33 13.05
CA PRO A 79 1.64 11.35 14.27
C PRO A 79 1.90 12.79 14.74
N ALA A 80 2.06 12.98 16.05
CA ALA A 80 2.29 14.30 16.62
C ALA A 80 3.56 14.94 16.02
N GLY A 81 3.43 16.19 15.54
CA GLY A 81 4.53 16.96 14.96
C GLY A 81 4.74 16.79 13.45
N TRP A 82 4.09 15.80 12.81
CA TRP A 82 4.14 15.67 11.35
C TRP A 82 3.25 16.74 10.69
N GLU A 83 3.78 17.33 9.63
CA GLU A 83 3.06 18.27 8.78
C GLU A 83 2.21 17.50 7.77
N ILE A 84 1.03 18.03 7.44
CA ILE A 84 0.08 17.40 6.51
C ILE A 84 -0.12 18.34 5.34
N ASP A 85 0.09 17.85 4.12
CA ASP A 85 -0.20 18.58 2.88
C ASP A 85 -1.29 17.87 2.09
N TYR A 86 -2.42 18.57 1.94
CA TYR A 86 -3.56 18.18 1.13
C TYR A 86 -4.52 19.37 0.97
N ASN A 87 -4.95 19.61 -0.27
CA ASN A 87 -6.08 20.47 -0.60
C ASN A 87 -7.20 19.65 -1.23
N THR A 88 -8.43 20.11 -1.05
CA THR A 88 -9.59 19.46 -1.69
C THR A 88 -9.42 19.44 -3.21
N GLY A 89 -9.42 18.24 -3.79
CA GLY A 89 -9.21 18.02 -5.23
C GLY A 89 -7.81 17.51 -5.58
N ASP A 90 -6.87 17.51 -4.64
CA ASP A 90 -5.53 16.96 -4.87
C ASP A 90 -5.59 15.44 -5.06
N THR A 91 -4.69 14.93 -5.90
CA THR A 91 -4.57 13.49 -6.23
C THR A 91 -3.60 12.75 -5.31
N GLY A 92 -3.22 13.37 -4.20
CA GLY A 92 -2.34 12.80 -3.21
C GLY A 92 -2.44 13.55 -1.89
N VAL A 93 -2.24 12.84 -0.79
CA VAL A 93 -2.06 13.40 0.55
C VAL A 93 -0.67 12.99 1.03
N SER A 94 0.04 13.93 1.65
CA SER A 94 1.35 13.65 2.23
C SER A 94 1.44 14.07 3.68
N TRP A 95 2.25 13.30 4.41
CA TRP A 95 2.67 13.61 5.77
C TRP A 95 4.19 13.68 5.77
N LEU A 96 4.73 14.79 6.26
CA LEU A 96 6.16 15.07 6.30
C LEU A 96 6.60 15.27 7.76
N SER A 97 7.67 14.61 8.16
CA SER A 97 8.39 14.92 9.40
C SER A 97 9.26 16.17 9.17
N PRO A 98 9.04 17.30 9.88
CA PRO A 98 9.82 18.51 9.68
C PRO A 98 11.26 18.43 10.23
N GLY A 99 11.57 17.45 11.09
CA GLY A 99 12.89 17.32 11.69
C GLY A 99 13.11 16.01 12.46
N SER A 100 14.36 15.79 12.87
CA SER A 100 14.80 14.54 13.52
C SER A 100 14.12 14.23 14.85
N ASP A 101 13.48 15.21 15.47
CA ASP A 101 12.69 15.05 16.70
C ASP A 101 11.29 14.48 16.44
N THR A 102 10.80 14.54 15.20
CA THR A 102 9.51 13.98 14.78
C THR A 102 9.63 12.75 13.88
N ASP A 103 10.84 12.42 13.41
CA ASP A 103 11.09 11.27 12.54
C ASP A 103 10.63 9.95 13.17
N LEU A 104 10.15 9.03 12.33
CA LEU A 104 9.76 7.70 12.76
C LEU A 104 10.99 6.77 12.72
N LEU A 105 11.57 6.49 13.88
CA LEU A 105 12.85 5.78 14.00
C LEU A 105 12.72 4.26 13.71
N PRO A 106 13.82 3.56 13.37
CA PRO A 106 13.84 2.11 13.27
C PRO A 106 13.24 1.40 14.49
N GLY A 107 12.33 0.47 14.24
CA GLY A 107 11.58 -0.28 15.25
C GLY A 107 10.35 0.44 15.81
N GLN A 108 10.01 1.62 15.29
CA GLN A 108 8.78 2.32 15.62
C GLN A 108 7.70 2.15 14.55
N SER A 109 6.46 2.38 14.97
CA SER A 109 5.29 2.42 14.09
C SER A 109 4.42 3.62 14.42
N ALA A 110 3.72 4.16 13.43
CA ALA A 110 2.78 5.25 13.62
C ALA A 110 1.58 5.17 12.68
N VAL A 111 0.46 5.79 13.10
CA VAL A 111 -0.80 5.78 12.38
C VAL A 111 -1.03 7.11 11.65
N PHE A 112 -1.42 7.00 10.39
CA PHE A 112 -1.83 8.08 9.50
C PHE A 112 -3.26 7.78 9.07
N SER A 113 -4.15 8.77 9.05
CA SER A 113 -5.55 8.48 8.69
C SER A 113 -6.27 9.64 8.05
N PHE A 114 -7.32 9.31 7.34
CA PHE A 114 -8.32 10.25 6.82
C PHE A 114 -9.65 9.51 6.60
N ALA A 115 -10.73 10.27 6.47
CA ALA A 115 -12.03 9.76 6.06
C ALA A 115 -12.36 10.25 4.63
N SER A 116 -12.98 9.38 3.83
CA SER A 116 -13.43 9.70 2.47
C SER A 116 -14.83 9.15 2.20
N PRO A 117 -15.68 9.84 1.42
CA PRO A 117 -16.93 9.27 0.91
C PRO A 117 -16.72 8.16 -0.14
N LEU A 118 -15.52 8.02 -0.71
CA LEU A 118 -15.21 6.96 -1.66
C LEU A 118 -14.90 5.64 -0.95
N GLY A 119 -15.32 4.55 -1.58
CA GLY A 119 -14.97 3.20 -1.17
C GLY A 119 -13.50 2.86 -1.49
N ALA A 120 -13.05 1.73 -0.95
CA ALA A 120 -11.67 1.29 -1.10
C ALA A 120 -11.41 0.73 -2.51
N GLY A 121 -10.39 1.25 -3.18
CA GLY A 121 -9.73 0.68 -4.36
C GLY A 121 -8.22 0.61 -4.14
N ASP A 122 -7.46 0.23 -5.17
CA ASP A 122 -6.00 0.11 -5.08
C ASP A 122 -5.32 1.41 -5.52
N GLU A 123 -4.66 2.10 -4.59
CA GLU A 123 -3.90 3.33 -4.83
C GLU A 123 -2.41 3.09 -4.64
N ASP A 124 -1.58 3.92 -5.27
CA ASP A 124 -0.13 3.88 -5.07
C ASP A 124 0.28 4.62 -3.79
N PHE A 125 1.35 4.15 -3.14
CA PHE A 125 1.98 4.88 -2.05
C PHE A 125 3.50 4.96 -2.22
N LEU A 126 4.08 5.95 -1.56
CA LEU A 126 5.51 6.17 -1.43
C LEU A 126 5.83 6.54 0.02
N THR A 127 6.82 5.89 0.61
CA THR A 127 7.45 6.35 1.85
C THR A 127 8.96 6.50 1.64
N VAL A 128 9.52 7.54 2.24
CA VAL A 128 10.93 7.93 2.06
C VAL A 128 11.61 8.04 3.42
N GLY A 129 12.84 7.55 3.49
CA GLY A 129 13.73 7.66 4.63
C GLY A 129 14.60 8.92 4.60
N ASP A 130 15.20 9.27 5.73
CA ASP A 130 16.03 10.46 5.93
C ASP A 130 17.27 10.55 5.03
N ALA A 131 17.75 9.42 4.49
CA ALA A 131 18.83 9.35 3.50
C ALA A 131 18.34 9.04 2.07
N PHE A 132 17.07 9.36 1.77
CA PHE A 132 16.42 9.16 0.46
C PHE A 132 16.23 7.69 0.03
N GLY A 133 16.38 6.74 0.94
CA GLY A 133 15.86 5.39 0.72
C GLY A 133 14.34 5.45 0.56
N ALA A 134 13.76 4.61 -0.31
CA ALA A 134 12.33 4.67 -0.59
C ALA A 134 11.71 3.29 -0.70
N VAL A 135 10.50 3.16 -0.15
CA VAL A 135 9.63 2.00 -0.35
C VAL A 135 8.35 2.51 -1.03
N GLN A 136 7.95 1.84 -2.11
CA GLN A 136 6.75 2.16 -2.86
C GLN A 136 5.96 0.90 -3.13
N GLY A 137 4.65 1.03 -3.31
CA GLY A 137 3.79 -0.10 -3.59
C GLY A 137 2.35 0.32 -3.84
N ARG A 138 1.44 -0.65 -3.75
CA ARG A 138 0.00 -0.42 -3.82
C ARG A 138 -0.64 -0.73 -2.48
N ILE A 139 -1.65 0.04 -2.10
CA ILE A 139 -2.37 -0.07 -0.83
C ILE A 139 -3.84 0.28 -1.05
N ALA A 140 -4.73 -0.19 -0.18
CA ALA A 140 -6.13 0.21 -0.27
C ALA A 140 -6.26 1.72 0.03
N GLY A 141 -6.92 2.45 -0.86
CA GLY A 141 -7.17 3.89 -0.76
C GLY A 141 -8.51 4.30 -1.38
N PRO A 142 -8.93 5.56 -1.19
CA PRO A 142 -10.19 6.05 -1.70
C PRO A 142 -10.14 6.18 -3.22
N SER A 143 -10.87 5.32 -3.89
CA SER A 143 -10.88 5.24 -5.35
C SER A 143 -12.31 5.20 -5.87
N LEU A 144 -12.55 5.79 -7.03
CA LEU A 144 -13.78 5.51 -7.76
C LEU A 144 -13.74 4.03 -8.14
N LEU A 145 -14.52 3.20 -7.44
CA LEU A 145 -14.69 1.80 -7.81
C LEU A 145 -14.97 1.75 -9.31
N THR A 146 -14.04 1.20 -10.09
CA THR A 146 -14.33 0.80 -11.46
C THR A 146 -15.26 -0.38 -11.33
N VAL A 147 -16.56 -0.10 -11.17
CA VAL A 147 -17.60 -1.12 -11.25
C VAL A 147 -17.34 -1.84 -12.56
N PRO A 148 -16.96 -3.14 -12.55
CA PRO A 148 -16.75 -3.86 -13.78
C PRO A 148 -18.06 -3.77 -14.56
N GLU A 149 -18.05 -3.09 -15.70
CA GLU A 149 -19.26 -3.05 -16.52
C GLU A 149 -19.68 -4.51 -16.74
N PRO A 150 -20.93 -4.89 -16.40
CA PRO A 150 -21.37 -6.23 -16.65
C PRO A 150 -21.13 -6.51 -18.14
N PRO A 151 -20.50 -7.64 -18.50
CA PRO A 151 -20.17 -7.92 -19.89
C PRO A 151 -21.48 -7.82 -20.68
N SER A 152 -21.55 -6.79 -21.52
CA SER A 152 -22.74 -6.37 -22.28
C SER A 152 -23.27 -7.47 -23.22
N LEU A 153 -22.52 -8.56 -23.37
CA LEU A 153 -22.90 -9.79 -24.06
C LEU A 153 -24.15 -10.48 -23.49
N TRP A 154 -24.46 -10.36 -22.20
CA TRP A 154 -25.67 -11.00 -21.64
C TRP A 154 -26.98 -10.29 -22.02
N LEU A 155 -26.94 -8.98 -22.29
CA LEU A 155 -28.13 -8.22 -22.70
C LEU A 155 -28.53 -8.50 -24.15
N LEU A 156 -27.59 -8.89 -25.02
CA LEU A 156 -27.89 -9.30 -26.39
C LEU A 156 -28.40 -10.74 -26.49
N ALA A 157 -28.01 -11.63 -25.57
CA ALA A 157 -28.44 -13.03 -25.57
C ALA A 157 -29.93 -13.20 -25.17
N GLY A 158 -30.49 -12.29 -24.35
CA GLY A 158 -31.89 -12.36 -23.91
C GLY A 158 -32.92 -11.94 -24.97
N ALA A 159 -32.54 -11.11 -25.95
CA ALA A 159 -33.46 -10.60 -26.96
C ALA A 159 -33.77 -11.60 -28.09
N ALA A 160 -32.97 -12.65 -28.26
CA ALA A 160 -33.13 -13.62 -29.34
C ALA A 160 -34.14 -14.76 -29.06
N ALA A 161 -34.56 -14.96 -27.81
CA ALA A 161 -35.38 -16.13 -27.41
C ALA A 161 -36.91 -15.89 -27.42
N ALA A 162 -37.39 -14.66 -27.63
CA ALA A 162 -38.83 -14.34 -27.55
C ALA A 162 -39.56 -14.21 -28.91
N GLY A 163 -38.90 -14.55 -30.02
CA GLY A 163 -39.36 -14.20 -31.36
C GLY A 163 -39.75 -15.37 -32.28
N PHE A 164 -40.60 -16.31 -31.85
CA PHE A 164 -41.32 -17.17 -32.80
C PHE A 164 -42.76 -17.43 -32.36
N PRO A 165 -43.74 -16.58 -32.75
CA PRO A 165 -45.14 -16.97 -32.67
C PRO A 165 -45.40 -18.05 -33.73
N THR A 166 -45.54 -19.30 -33.29
CA THR A 166 -46.09 -20.37 -34.13
C THR A 166 -47.56 -20.09 -34.39
N MET A 167 -47.84 -19.36 -35.48
CA MET A 167 -49.15 -19.31 -36.14
C MET A 167 -49.52 -20.71 -36.62
N THR A 168 -50.07 -21.54 -35.73
CA THR A 168 -50.77 -22.76 -36.12
C THR A 168 -52.16 -22.37 -36.62
N GLY A 169 -52.26 -22.25 -37.94
CA GLY A 169 -53.48 -21.90 -38.65
C GLY A 169 -54.61 -22.90 -38.36
N ARG A 170 -55.69 -22.40 -37.72
CA ARG A 170 -57.00 -23.05 -37.69
C ARG A 170 -57.55 -23.17 -39.12
N ARG A 171 -57.38 -24.32 -39.77
CA ARG A 171 -58.19 -24.68 -40.95
C ARG A 171 -59.58 -25.10 -40.49
N ARG A 172 -60.54 -24.17 -40.61
CA ARG A 172 -61.98 -24.45 -40.59
C ARG A 172 -62.32 -25.23 -41.87
N ALA A 173 -62.57 -26.53 -41.76
CA ALA A 173 -63.26 -27.29 -42.80
C ALA A 173 -64.77 -27.15 -42.58
N ARG A 174 -65.41 -26.30 -43.39
CA ARG A 174 -66.85 -26.27 -43.63
C ARG A 174 -67.10 -26.94 -44.98
N HIS A 175 -67.86 -28.04 -45.02
CA HIS A 175 -68.68 -28.47 -46.17
C HIS A 175 -69.64 -29.56 -45.65
N ARG A 176 -70.96 -29.30 -45.54
CA ARG A 176 -72.04 -29.64 -46.52
C ARG A 176 -71.90 -31.09 -47.00
N SER A 177 -72.87 -31.99 -46.80
CA SER A 177 -74.32 -31.91 -47.05
C SER A 177 -75.10 -32.83 -46.13
#